data_AF-B5GVV2-F1
#
_entry.id   AF-B5GVV2-F1
#
_cell.length_a   1.000
_cell.length_b   1.000
_cell.length_c   1.000
_cell.angle_alpha   90.00
_cell.angle_beta   90.00
_cell.angle_gamma   90.00
#
_symmetry.space_group_name_H-M   'P 1'
#
loop_
_entity.id
_entity.type
_entity.pdbx_description
1 polymer ?
#
loop_
_entity_poly.entity_id
_entity_poly.type
_entity_poly.pdbx_seq_one_letter_code
_entity_poly.pdbx_strand_id
1 'polypeptide(L)'
;MASTLDNISAAVEALRPLATKGGQRGFAVRVRRRDKRFPLASSRMEAYLGGRILAELDGLRVDLGAPDVTLTVGIDRKGTYVSEVGTRG
;
A
#
# COMPACT_ATOMS: atom_id res chain seq x y z
N MET A 1 -8.31 7.51 13.94
CA MET A 1 -7.44 8.12 12.92
C MET A 1 -5.97 7.73 13.05
N ALA A 2 -5.48 7.34 14.24
CA ALA A 2 -4.10 6.87 14.43
C ALA A 2 -3.66 5.79 13.42
N SER A 3 -4.50 4.77 13.22
CA SER A 3 -4.16 3.63 12.35
C SER A 3 -3.85 4.01 10.90
N THR A 4 -4.41 5.11 10.37
CA THR A 4 -4.20 5.48 8.96
C THR A 4 -2.80 6.02 8.72
N LEU A 5 -2.26 6.82 9.64
CA LEU A 5 -0.89 7.33 9.57
C LEU A 5 0.11 6.19 9.75
N ASP A 6 -0.14 5.31 10.72
CA ASP A 6 0.71 4.14 10.97
C ASP A 6 0.82 3.23 9.73
N ASN A 7 -0.28 3.07 8.98
CA ASN A 7 -0.29 2.29 7.74
C ASN A 7 0.53 2.94 6.63
N ILE A 8 0.52 4.26 6.52
CA ILE A 8 1.29 4.98 5.48
C ILE A 8 2.77 4.80 5.77
N SER A 9 3.22 5.07 6.99
CA SER A 9 4.62 4.94 7.37
C SER A 9 5.11 3.50 7.19
N ALA A 10 4.32 2.50 7.63
CA ALA A 10 4.67 1.10 7.44
C ALA A 10 4.74 0.70 5.95
N ALA A 11 3.84 1.21 5.12
CA ALA A 11 3.84 0.96 3.68
C ALA A 11 5.05 1.60 2.98
N VAL A 12 5.41 2.82 3.37
CA VAL A 12 6.57 3.54 2.85
C VAL A 12 7.86 2.80 3.21
N GLU A 13 8.02 2.38 4.47
CA GLU A 13 9.20 1.63 4.88
C GLU A 13 9.33 0.27 4.18
N ALA A 14 8.22 -0.42 3.92
CA ALA A 14 8.21 -1.65 3.13
C ALA A 14 8.68 -1.42 1.68
N LEU A 15 8.25 -0.32 1.05
CA LEU A 15 8.56 -0.02 -0.36
C LEU A 15 9.87 0.76 -0.57
N ARG A 16 10.44 1.35 0.48
CA ARG A 16 11.69 2.13 0.44
C ARG A 16 12.86 1.38 -0.23
N PRO A 17 13.12 0.08 0.02
CA PRO A 17 14.19 -0.67 -0.63
C PRO A 17 13.97 -0.89 -2.14
N LEU A 18 12.72 -0.81 -2.61
CA LEU A 18 12.37 -0.97 -4.02
C LEU A 18 12.57 0.33 -4.79
N ALA A 19 12.26 1.47 -4.14
CA ALA A 19 12.48 2.80 -4.66
C ALA A 19 13.98 3.10 -4.90
N THR A 20 14.86 2.61 -4.02
CA THR A 20 16.30 2.89 -4.08
C THR A 20 17.09 1.98 -5.02
N LYS A 21 16.53 0.85 -5.46
CA LYS A 21 17.23 -0.17 -6.27
C LYS A 21 17.46 0.20 -7.75
N GLY A 22 17.08 1.41 -8.16
CA GLY A 22 17.21 1.89 -9.53
C GLY A 22 16.16 1.30 -10.46
N GLY A 23 15.56 2.16 -11.28
CA GLY A 23 14.46 1.81 -12.20
C GLY A 23 13.08 2.05 -11.59
N GLN A 24 12.12 2.42 -12.45
CA GLN A 24 10.77 2.75 -12.04
C GLN A 24 9.96 1.46 -11.83
N ARG A 25 9.64 1.11 -10.57
CA ARG A 25 8.91 -0.13 -10.24
C ARG A 25 7.42 0.11 -10.02
N GLY A 26 6.61 -0.81 -10.53
CA GLY A 26 5.17 -0.84 -10.34
C GLY A 26 4.80 -1.40 -8.97
N PHE A 27 3.93 -0.71 -8.24
CA PHE A 27 3.32 -1.25 -7.03
C PHE A 27 1.81 -1.10 -7.06
N ALA A 28 1.12 -2.01 -6.38
CA ALA A 28 -0.33 -1.94 -6.17
C ALA A 28 -0.64 -1.96 -4.67
N VAL A 29 -1.57 -1.13 -4.22
CA VAL A 29 -2.13 -1.22 -2.87
C VAL A 29 -3.45 -1.96 -2.93
N ARG A 30 -3.63 -2.94 -2.04
CA ARG A 30 -4.87 -3.72 -1.90
C ARG A 30 -5.35 -3.64 -0.46
N VAL A 31 -6.54 -3.07 -0.27
CA VAL A 31 -7.10 -2.92 1.08
C VAL A 31 -8.09 -4.05 1.34
N ARG A 32 -7.74 -4.95 2.27
CA ARG A 32 -8.59 -6.07 2.68
C ARG A 32 -9.31 -5.73 3.98
N ARG A 33 -10.62 -5.48 3.89
CA ARG A 33 -11.46 -5.21 5.05
C ARG A 33 -12.13 -6.49 5.54
N ARG A 34 -11.88 -6.89 6.80
CA ARG A 34 -12.63 -8.00 7.42
C ARG A 34 -14.02 -7.57 7.91
N ASP A 35 -14.19 -6.30 8.29
CA ASP A 35 -15.49 -5.77 8.72
C ASP A 35 -16.20 -4.99 7.58
N LYS A 36 -17.36 -5.51 7.15
CA LYS A 36 -18.21 -4.89 6.11
C LYS A 36 -18.92 -3.62 6.59
N ARG A 37 -18.88 -3.28 7.89
CA ARG A 37 -19.49 -2.06 8.46
C ARG A 37 -18.71 -0.78 8.18
N PHE A 38 -17.49 -0.86 7.65
CA PHE A 38 -16.72 0.34 7.34
C PHE A 38 -17.36 1.14 6.18
N PRO A 39 -17.59 2.45 6.36
CA PRO A 39 -18.27 3.29 5.36
C PRO A 39 -17.38 3.71 4.17
N LEU A 40 -16.06 3.48 4.24
CA LEU A 40 -15.10 3.86 3.20
C LEU A 40 -14.84 2.71 2.22
N ALA A 41 -15.17 2.91 0.94
CA ALA A 41 -14.82 1.96 -0.12
C ALA A 41 -13.30 1.68 -0.14
N SER A 42 -12.93 0.40 -0.21
CA SER A 42 -11.52 -0.04 -0.26
C SER A 42 -10.75 0.66 -1.38
N SER A 43 -11.35 0.85 -2.54
CA SER A 43 -10.77 1.57 -3.68
C SER A 43 -10.34 3.00 -3.37
N ARG A 44 -11.13 3.75 -2.58
CA ARG A 44 -10.78 5.12 -2.18
C ARG A 44 -9.60 5.13 -1.21
N MET A 45 -9.53 4.13 -0.33
CA MET A 45 -8.40 3.97 0.58
C MET A 45 -7.13 3.54 -0.17
N GLU A 46 -7.24 2.65 -1.16
CA GLU A 46 -6.14 2.24 -2.04
C GLU A 46 -5.57 3.43 -2.78
N ALA A 47 -6.41 4.27 -3.39
CA ALA A 47 -5.99 5.48 -4.09
C ALA A 47 -5.32 6.50 -3.14
N TYR A 48 -5.88 6.69 -1.94
CA TYR A 48 -5.31 7.59 -0.94
C TYR A 48 -3.92 7.12 -0.46
N LEU A 49 -3.79 5.83 -0.11
CA LEU A 49 -2.53 5.24 0.31
C LEU A 49 -1.49 5.27 -0.82
N GLY A 50 -1.89 4.92 -2.04
CA GLY A 50 -1.01 4.97 -3.21
C GLY A 50 -0.47 6.38 -3.47
N GLY A 51 -1.34 7.41 -3.41
CA GLY A 51 -0.93 8.80 -3.58
C GLY A 51 0.02 9.29 -2.48
N ARG A 52 -0.20 8.86 -1.23
CA ARG A 52 0.71 9.18 -0.10
C ARG A 52 2.08 8.54 -0.26
N ILE A 53 2.13 7.27 -0.68
CA ILE A 53 3.39 6.56 -0.94
C ILE A 53 4.17 7.24 -2.08
N LEU A 54 3.49 7.61 -3.17
CA LEU A 54 4.11 8.33 -4.30
C LEU A 54 4.67 9.71 -3.89
N ALA A 55 4.04 10.37 -2.92
CA ALA A 55 4.53 11.65 -2.41
C ALA A 55 5.78 11.51 -1.52
N GLU A 56 6.04 10.31 -0.98
CA GLU A 56 7.17 10.05 -0.06
C GLU A 56 8.30 9.24 -0.71
N LEU A 57 8.02 8.49 -1.78
CA LEU A 57 8.99 7.65 -2.48
C LEU A 57 9.05 8.00 -3.98
N ASP A 58 10.18 8.58 -4.39
CA ASP A 58 10.51 8.75 -5.80
C ASP A 58 10.96 7.41 -6.42
N GLY A 59 10.63 7.20 -7.70
CA GLY A 59 11.01 5.98 -8.44
C GLY A 59 10.01 4.82 -8.35
N LEU A 60 8.85 5.03 -7.73
CA LEU A 60 7.73 4.09 -7.76
C LEU A 60 6.61 4.62 -8.66
N ARG A 61 5.83 3.70 -9.24
CA ARG A 61 4.60 4.01 -9.97
C ARG A 61 3.48 3.10 -9.51
N VAL A 62 2.26 3.63 -9.45
CA VAL A 62 1.09 2.79 -9.20
C VAL A 62 0.79 1.98 -10.46
N ASP A 63 0.87 0.65 -10.36
CA ASP A 63 0.56 -0.29 -11.43
C ASP A 63 -0.44 -1.33 -10.95
N LEU A 64 -1.69 -1.24 -11.43
CA LEU A 64 -2.76 -2.18 -11.06
C LEU A 64 -2.85 -3.38 -12.00
N GLY A 65 -2.13 -3.36 -13.12
CA GLY A 65 -2.14 -4.42 -14.14
C GLY A 65 -1.02 -5.43 -13.93
N ALA A 66 0.22 -4.95 -13.77
CA ALA A 66 1.41 -5.76 -13.57
C ALA A 66 2.32 -5.14 -12.49
N PRO A 67 1.91 -5.12 -11.21
CA PRO A 67 2.77 -4.65 -10.13
C PRO A 67 3.93 -5.62 -9.88
N ASP A 68 5.14 -5.07 -9.75
CA ASP A 68 6.29 -5.79 -9.18
C ASP A 68 5.97 -6.19 -7.73
N VAL A 69 5.33 -5.30 -6.97
CA VAL A 69 5.00 -5.53 -5.56
C VAL A 69 3.56 -5.17 -5.25
N THR A 70 2.88 -6.08 -4.56
CA THR A 70 1.52 -5.84 -4.07
C THR A 70 1.55 -5.64 -2.56
N LEU A 71 1.20 -4.43 -2.12
CA LEU A 71 1.05 -4.08 -0.71
C LEU A 71 -0.39 -4.34 -0.27
N THR A 72 -0.58 -5.32 0.61
CA THR A 72 -1.88 -5.63 1.20
C THR A 72 -2.02 -4.99 2.57
N VAL A 73 -3.05 -4.16 2.73
CA VAL A 73 -3.39 -3.50 4.01
C VAL A 73 -4.68 -4.10 4.53
N GLY A 74 -4.57 -4.84 5.62
CA GLY A 74 -5.70 -5.52 6.24
C GLY A 74 -6.25 -4.76 7.43
N ILE A 75 -7.50 -4.31 7.35
CA ILE A 75 -8.17 -3.57 8.42
C ILE A 75 -9.18 -4.49 9.10
N ASP A 76 -9.01 -4.70 10.40
CA ASP A 76 -9.91 -5.47 11.27
C ASP A 76 -10.20 -4.71 12.57
N ARG A 77 -11.17 -5.19 13.36
CA ARG A 77 -11.49 -4.64 14.69
C ARG A 77 -10.34 -4.74 15.68
N LYS A 78 -9.47 -5.74 15.50
CA LYS A 78 -8.29 -5.98 16.36
C LYS A 78 -7.11 -5.07 16.01
N GLY A 79 -7.13 -4.38 14.88
CA GLY A 79 -6.05 -3.53 14.44
C GLY A 79 -5.87 -3.55 12.92
N THR A 80 -4.81 -2.89 12.46
CA THR A 80 -4.41 -2.90 11.06
C THR A 80 -3.10 -3.66 10.90
N TYR A 81 -2.97 -4.40 9.80
CA TYR A 81 -1.73 -5.04 9.42
C TYR A 81 -1.36 -4.66 7.98
N VAL A 82 -0.06 -4.55 7.72
CA VAL A 82 0.50 -4.31 6.39
C VAL A 82 1.35 -5.52 6.04
N SER A 83 1.14 -6.06 4.84
CA SER A 83 1.94 -7.17 4.30
C SER A 83 2.25 -6.87 2.85
N GLU A 84 3.53 -6.86 2.50
CA GLU A 84 3.96 -6.81 1.10
C GLU A 84 4.15 -8.22 0.55
N VAL A 85 3.74 -8.42 -0.70
CA VAL A 85 4.03 -9.62 -1.46
C VAL A 85 4.82 -9.20 -2.69
N GLY A 86 6.09 -9.60 -2.72
CA GLY A 86 6.93 -9.43 -3.89
C GLY A 86 6.54 -10.41 -4.98
N THR A 87 6.02 -9.92 -6.08
CA THR A 87 5.78 -10.71 -7.28
C THR A 87 7.10 -10.72 -8.02
N ARG A 88 7.91 -11.79 -7.86
CA ARG A 88 9.12 -11.95 -8.69
C ARG A 88 8.69 -11.99 -10.16
N GLY A 89 8.95 -10.91 -10.88
CA GLY A 89 9.07 -10.88 -12.33
C GLY A 89 10.48 -11.26 -12.74
#